data_AF-A0A2V6GJY9-F1
#
_entry.id   AF-A0A2V6GJY9-F1
#
_cell.length_a   1.000
_cell.length_b   1.000
_cell.length_c   1.000
_cell.angle_alpha   90.00
_cell.angle_beta   90.00
_cell.angle_gamma   90.00
#
_symmetry.space_group_name_H-M   'P 1'
#
loop_
_entity.id
_entity.type
_entity.pdbx_description
1 polymer ?
#
loop_
_entity_poly.entity_id
_entity_poly.type
_entity_poly.pdbx_seq_one_letter_code
_entity_poly.pdbx_strand_id
1 'polypeptide(L)'
;MAPIRIRFAIEGTFRFCRFASLVILRVRHDHVLKNYLQLNLNLLYWIFVAPFTGQFFDISQIFRQMVFIGVRATPMVALTAFSVGVTLAMQAAHSLQQLGAEIYVPDLVMVTLLREMGPVLIAVIVIGRSGSAVAAELGTMKVSEEIEALEVMAINPVQYLVVPRFLAMLVMLPALTIMGNYVGVFGGWA
;
A
#
# COMPACT_ATOMS: atom_id res chain seq x y z
N MET A 1 46.89 25.66 30.13
CA MET A 1 45.74 25.34 31.01
C MET A 1 44.65 26.35 30.67
N ALA A 2 43.46 26.04 30.13
CA ALA A 2 42.67 24.82 30.00
C ALA A 2 41.76 24.92 28.76
N PRO A 3 41.63 23.85 27.94
CA PRO A 3 40.38 23.66 27.19
C PRO A 3 39.92 22.20 27.07
N ILE A 4 40.39 21.28 27.93
CA ILE A 4 40.05 19.83 27.80
C ILE A 4 38.78 19.44 28.57
N ARG A 5 38.34 20.24 29.56
CA ARG A 5 37.25 19.86 30.48
C ARG A 5 35.83 20.00 29.91
N ILE A 6 35.65 20.63 28.75
CA ILE A 6 34.31 20.89 28.15
C ILE A 6 33.86 19.73 27.26
N ARG A 7 34.80 18.95 26.69
CA ARG A 7 34.47 17.87 25.74
C ARG A 7 33.79 16.67 26.41
N PHE A 8 34.09 16.41 27.68
CA PHE A 8 33.54 15.28 28.43
C PHE A 8 32.08 15.48 28.91
N ALA A 9 31.63 16.74 29.07
CA ALA A 9 30.27 17.02 29.52
C ALA A 9 29.21 16.80 28.41
N ILE A 10 29.62 16.94 27.14
CA ILE A 10 28.73 16.84 25.98
C ILE A 10 28.48 15.36 25.62
N GLU A 11 29.49 14.49 25.75
CA GLU A 11 29.35 13.05 25.49
C GLU A 11 28.50 12.30 26.53
N GLY A 12 28.54 12.71 27.80
CA GLY A 12 27.68 12.16 28.86
C GLY A 12 26.19 12.52 28.67
N THR A 13 25.91 13.75 28.22
CA THR A 13 24.55 14.24 27.95
C THR A 13 23.94 13.57 26.72
N PHE A 14 24.73 13.35 25.66
CA PHE A 14 24.29 12.64 24.45
C PHE A 14 23.91 11.17 24.72
N ARG A 15 24.66 10.48 25.59
CA ARG A 15 24.38 9.07 25.92
C ARG A 15 23.11 8.91 26.75
N PHE A 16 22.80 9.86 27.62
CA PHE A 16 21.56 9.89 28.39
C PHE A 16 20.34 10.25 27.52
N CYS A 17 20.47 11.22 26.61
CA CYS A 17 19.41 11.58 25.67
C CYS A 17 19.10 10.43 24.69
N ARG A 18 20.12 9.67 24.28
CA ARG A 18 19.95 8.48 23.43
C ARG A 18 19.30 7.31 24.16
N PHE A 19 19.53 7.16 25.46
CA PHE A 19 18.88 6.14 26.31
C PHE A 19 17.42 6.52 26.65
N ALA A 20 17.15 7.78 26.98
CA ALA A 20 15.80 8.29 27.18
C ALA A 20 14.97 8.23 25.89
N SER A 21 15.57 8.56 24.74
CA SER A 21 14.94 8.40 23.42
C SER A 21 14.66 6.92 23.11
N LEU A 22 15.56 5.99 23.46
CA LEU A 22 15.35 4.53 23.30
C LEU A 22 14.22 3.99 24.18
N VAL A 23 14.10 4.43 25.44
CA VAL A 23 13.02 4.02 26.36
C VAL A 23 11.67 4.65 25.96
N ILE A 24 11.65 5.92 25.58
CA ILE A 24 10.45 6.59 25.06
C ILE A 24 10.03 5.99 23.71
N LEU A 25 10.97 5.65 22.82
CA LEU A 25 10.69 4.93 21.57
C LEU A 25 10.14 3.53 21.84
N ARG A 26 10.65 2.81 22.85
CA ARG A 26 10.17 1.47 23.23
C ARG A 26 8.74 1.52 23.80
N VAL A 27 8.47 2.44 24.73
CA VAL A 27 7.13 2.60 25.36
C VAL A 27 6.09 3.14 24.35
N ARG A 28 6.50 4.04 23.45
CA ARG A 28 5.63 4.54 22.37
C ARG A 28 5.31 3.45 21.35
N HIS A 29 6.27 2.57 21.04
CA HIS A 29 6.06 1.46 20.12
C HIS A 29 4.99 0.48 20.65
N ASP A 30 5.00 0.17 21.94
CA ASP A 30 4.03 -0.78 22.53
C ASP A 30 2.59 -0.23 22.53
N HIS A 31 2.39 1.07 22.78
CA HIS A 31 1.07 1.70 22.70
C HIS A 31 0.57 1.88 21.27
N VAL A 32 1.45 2.30 20.36
CA VAL A 32 1.12 2.46 18.95
C VAL A 32 0.75 1.09 18.35
N LEU A 33 1.53 0.06 18.64
CA LEU A 33 1.27 -1.30 18.17
C LEU A 33 -0.10 -1.80 18.64
N LYS A 34 -0.47 -1.58 19.92
CA LYS A 34 -1.81 -1.93 20.43
C LYS A 34 -2.94 -1.20 19.71
N ASN A 35 -2.80 0.10 19.46
CA ASN A 35 -3.81 0.89 18.76
C ASN A 35 -3.96 0.46 17.29
N TYR A 36 -2.85 0.22 16.59
CA TYR A 36 -2.87 -0.33 15.23
C TYR A 36 -3.52 -1.72 15.19
N LEU A 37 -3.19 -2.59 16.16
CA LEU A 37 -3.77 -3.93 16.24
C LEU A 37 -5.29 -3.86 16.49
N GLN A 38 -5.73 -3.01 17.40
CA GLN A 38 -7.16 -2.77 17.67
C GLN A 38 -7.88 -2.19 16.46
N LEU A 39 -7.25 -1.31 15.68
CA LEU A 39 -7.84 -0.73 14.48
C LEU A 39 -7.98 -1.78 13.37
N ASN A 40 -6.98 -2.63 13.16
CA ASN A 40 -7.05 -3.75 12.23
C ASN A 40 -8.11 -4.79 12.64
N LEU A 41 -8.19 -5.13 13.94
CA LEU A 41 -9.19 -6.06 14.45
C LEU A 41 -10.61 -5.49 14.33
N ASN A 42 -10.81 -4.19 14.62
CA ASN A 42 -12.09 -3.53 14.41
C ASN A 42 -12.45 -3.48 12.92
N LEU A 43 -11.52 -3.13 12.03
CA LEU A 43 -11.75 -3.17 10.59
C LEU A 43 -12.18 -4.56 10.13
N LEU A 44 -11.48 -5.60 10.59
CA LEU A 44 -11.79 -6.98 10.23
C LEU A 44 -13.17 -7.40 10.74
N TYR A 45 -13.51 -7.06 11.98
CA TYR A 45 -14.83 -7.29 12.56
C TYR A 45 -15.93 -6.59 11.75
N TRP A 46 -15.75 -5.31 11.40
CA TRP A 46 -16.71 -4.56 10.60
C TRP A 46 -16.81 -5.09 9.16
N ILE A 47 -15.72 -5.52 8.54
CA ILE A 47 -15.75 -6.08 7.17
C ILE A 47 -16.48 -7.43 7.13
N PHE A 48 -16.29 -8.29 8.12
CA PHE A 48 -16.86 -9.65 8.13
C PHE A 48 -18.25 -9.73 8.76
N VAL A 49 -18.53 -8.96 9.81
CA VAL A 49 -19.81 -9.05 10.56
C VAL A 49 -20.85 -8.05 10.05
N ALA A 50 -20.46 -6.86 9.57
CA ALA A 50 -21.42 -5.88 9.05
C ALA A 50 -22.24 -6.35 7.82
N PRO A 51 -21.71 -7.11 6.84
CA PRO A 51 -22.55 -7.62 5.74
C PRO A 51 -23.63 -8.61 6.23
N PHE A 52 -23.43 -9.26 7.39
CA PHE A 52 -24.40 -10.18 7.98
C PHE A 52 -25.44 -9.51 8.88
N THR A 53 -25.17 -8.30 9.39
CA THR A 53 -26.06 -7.57 10.32
C THR A 53 -27.07 -6.65 9.60
N GLY A 54 -27.04 -6.56 8.27
CA GLY A 54 -28.03 -5.81 7.49
C GLY A 54 -27.90 -4.28 7.53
N GLN A 55 -26.79 -3.75 8.05
CA GLN A 55 -26.44 -2.34 7.89
C GLN A 55 -25.85 -2.16 6.48
N PHE A 56 -26.69 -1.73 5.54
CA PHE A 56 -26.26 -1.51 4.17
C PHE A 56 -25.22 -0.39 4.14
N PHE A 57 -23.98 -0.75 3.81
CA PHE A 57 -22.99 0.22 3.34
C PHE A 57 -23.58 0.95 2.13
N ASP A 58 -23.36 2.26 2.03
CA ASP A 58 -23.68 2.98 0.80
C ASP A 58 -22.81 2.42 -0.33
N ILE A 59 -23.39 1.51 -1.12
CA ILE A 59 -22.74 0.89 -2.29
C ILE A 59 -22.24 1.98 -3.24
N SER A 60 -22.97 3.11 -3.29
CA SER A 60 -22.57 4.32 -4.02
C SER A 60 -21.22 4.88 -3.56
N GLN A 61 -20.95 4.92 -2.26
CA GLN A 61 -19.67 5.40 -1.74
C GLN A 61 -18.53 4.44 -2.06
N ILE A 62 -18.76 3.13 -1.93
CA ILE A 62 -17.78 2.11 -2.31
C ILE A 62 -17.47 2.23 -3.81
N PHE A 63 -18.49 2.38 -4.66
CA PHE A 63 -18.31 2.53 -6.09
C PHE A 63 -17.54 3.79 -6.46
N ARG A 64 -17.83 4.92 -5.81
CA ARG A 64 -17.07 6.16 -5.98
C ARG A 64 -15.58 5.97 -5.64
N GLN A 65 -15.30 5.25 -4.56
CA GLN A 65 -13.93 4.92 -4.16
C GLN A 65 -13.26 3.94 -5.14
N MET A 66 -13.98 2.93 -5.63
CA MET A 66 -13.47 2.01 -6.65
C MET A 66 -13.09 2.74 -7.94
N VAL A 67 -13.91 3.70 -8.40
CA VAL A 67 -13.57 4.53 -9.57
C VAL A 67 -12.34 5.39 -9.30
N PHE A 68 -12.27 6.05 -8.15
CA PHE A 68 -11.14 6.90 -7.80
C PHE A 68 -9.82 6.13 -7.66
N ILE A 69 -9.86 4.96 -7.02
CA ILE A 69 -8.69 4.11 -6.79
C ILE A 69 -8.31 3.37 -8.08
N GLY A 70 -9.28 2.78 -8.77
CA GLY A 70 -9.04 1.94 -9.93
C GLY A 70 -8.81 2.73 -11.21
N VAL A 71 -9.80 3.51 -11.65
CA VAL A 71 -9.77 4.17 -12.97
C VAL A 71 -8.58 5.10 -13.10
N ARG A 72 -8.27 5.88 -12.06
CA ARG A 72 -7.10 6.77 -12.05
C ARG A 72 -5.75 6.02 -12.02
N ALA A 73 -5.72 4.72 -11.69
CA ALA A 73 -4.49 3.91 -11.58
C ALA A 73 -4.21 3.17 -12.88
N THR A 74 -5.27 2.86 -13.62
CA THR A 74 -5.24 2.21 -14.93
C THR A 74 -4.12 2.69 -15.85
N PRO A 75 -3.93 4.00 -16.14
CA PRO A 75 -2.88 4.44 -17.06
C PRO A 75 -1.46 4.20 -16.51
N MET A 76 -1.26 4.38 -15.20
CA MET A 76 0.03 4.10 -14.55
C MET A 76 0.36 2.61 -14.59
N VAL A 77 -0.62 1.76 -14.29
CA VAL A 77 -0.46 0.30 -14.34
C VAL A 77 -0.21 -0.18 -15.76
N ALA A 78 -0.96 0.32 -16.75
CA ALA A 78 -0.80 -0.07 -18.13
C ALA A 78 0.58 0.30 -18.68
N LEU A 79 1.03 1.54 -18.46
CA LEU A 79 2.33 2.00 -18.96
C LEU A 79 3.48 1.21 -18.33
N THR A 80 3.46 1.03 -17.01
CA THR A 80 4.52 0.30 -16.29
C THR A 80 4.53 -1.18 -16.63
N ALA A 81 3.36 -1.84 -16.66
CA ALA A 81 3.26 -3.26 -17.01
C ALA A 81 3.72 -3.51 -18.45
N PHE A 82 3.38 -2.63 -19.40
CA PHE A 82 3.84 -2.70 -20.78
C PHE A 82 5.37 -2.63 -20.86
N SER A 83 5.98 -1.60 -20.25
CA SER A 83 7.43 -1.41 -20.26
C SER A 83 8.17 -2.58 -19.61
N VAL A 84 7.64 -3.12 -18.51
CA VAL A 84 8.23 -4.28 -17.84
C VAL A 84 8.09 -5.53 -18.71
N GLY A 85 6.95 -5.73 -19.38
CA GLY A 85 6.72 -6.85 -20.30
C GLY A 85 7.75 -6.92 -21.41
N VAL A 86 7.97 -5.80 -22.12
CA VAL A 86 8.99 -5.69 -23.18
C VAL A 86 10.39 -5.99 -22.61
N THR A 87 10.72 -5.36 -21.49
CA THR A 87 12.05 -5.49 -20.87
C THR A 87 12.35 -6.92 -20.40
N LEU A 88 11.34 -7.61 -19.86
CA LEU A 88 11.44 -9.01 -19.45
C LEU A 88 11.59 -9.94 -20.65
N ALA A 89 10.86 -9.72 -21.74
CA ALA A 89 10.98 -10.51 -22.95
C ALA A 89 12.39 -10.41 -23.56
N MET A 90 12.95 -9.19 -23.63
CA MET A 90 14.32 -8.97 -24.10
C MET A 90 15.36 -9.68 -23.21
N GLN A 91 15.21 -9.61 -21.88
CA GLN A 91 16.11 -10.29 -20.94
C GLN A 91 15.99 -11.82 -21.01
N ALA A 92 14.76 -12.33 -21.13
CA ALA A 92 14.47 -13.75 -21.27
C ALA A 92 15.07 -14.31 -22.57
N ALA A 93 14.91 -13.60 -23.68
CA ALA A 93 15.48 -13.98 -24.97
C ALA A 93 17.01 -14.08 -24.90
N HIS A 94 17.68 -13.06 -24.34
CA HIS A 94 19.14 -13.09 -24.19
C HIS A 94 19.63 -14.23 -23.29
N SER A 95 18.88 -14.54 -22.22
CA SER A 95 19.22 -15.60 -21.27
C SER A 95 19.07 -17.01 -21.88
N LEU A 96 18.00 -17.24 -22.65
CA LEU A 96 17.72 -18.55 -23.27
C LEU A 96 18.52 -18.80 -24.55
N GLN A 97 18.93 -17.74 -25.25
CA GLN A 97 19.86 -17.84 -26.38
C GLN A 97 21.17 -18.55 -26.01
N GLN A 98 21.73 -18.24 -24.83
CA GLN A 98 22.97 -18.87 -24.35
C GLN A 98 22.80 -20.37 -24.07
N LEU A 99 21.56 -20.83 -23.88
CA LEU A 99 21.20 -22.22 -23.60
C LEU A 99 20.69 -22.96 -24.84
N GLY A 100 20.57 -22.29 -26.00
CA GLY A 100 19.98 -22.86 -27.21
C GLY A 100 18.48 -23.13 -27.10
N ALA A 101 17.79 -22.49 -26.16
CA ALA A 101 16.42 -22.80 -25.75
C ALA A 101 15.42 -21.66 -26.06
N GLU A 102 15.60 -20.97 -27.19
CA GLU A 102 14.84 -19.76 -27.56
C GLU A 102 13.32 -19.95 -27.65
N ILE A 103 12.86 -21.18 -27.94
CA ILE A 103 11.44 -21.50 -28.05
C ILE A 103 10.67 -21.35 -26.73
N TYR A 104 11.37 -21.39 -25.58
CA TYR A 104 10.76 -21.32 -24.24
C TYR A 104 10.66 -19.89 -23.68
N VAL A 105 11.03 -18.87 -24.47
CA VAL A 105 10.95 -17.47 -24.05
C VAL A 105 9.53 -17.05 -23.65
N PRO A 106 8.47 -17.36 -24.43
CA PRO A 106 7.10 -16.98 -24.06
C PRO A 106 6.63 -17.64 -22.76
N ASP A 107 6.97 -18.92 -22.55
CA ASP A 107 6.62 -19.66 -21.35
C ASP A 107 7.27 -19.04 -20.10
N LEU A 108 8.56 -18.69 -20.20
CA LEU A 108 9.29 -18.05 -19.11
C LEU A 108 8.68 -16.69 -18.75
N VAL A 109 8.36 -15.87 -19.75
CA VAL A 109 7.78 -14.54 -19.54
C VAL A 109 6.39 -14.65 -18.91
N MET A 110 5.53 -15.54 -19.42
CA MET A 110 4.17 -15.72 -18.88
C MET A 110 4.18 -16.21 -17.43
N VAL A 111 4.98 -17.24 -17.12
CA VAL A 111 5.05 -17.79 -15.76
C VAL A 111 5.58 -16.74 -14.78
N THR A 112 6.63 -16.01 -15.15
CA THR A 112 7.24 -15.00 -14.28
C THR A 112 6.32 -13.82 -14.04
N LEU A 113 5.65 -13.34 -15.09
CA LEU A 113 4.77 -12.17 -15.01
C LEU A 113 3.48 -12.50 -14.26
N LEU A 114 2.82 -13.61 -14.55
CA LEU A 114 1.53 -13.95 -13.94
C LEU A 114 1.65 -14.37 -12.48
N ARG A 115 2.72 -15.07 -12.11
CA ARG A 115 2.86 -15.69 -10.79
C ARG A 115 3.50 -14.78 -9.75
N GLU A 116 4.49 -13.99 -10.16
CA GLU A 116 5.35 -13.25 -9.22
C GLU A 116 5.29 -11.74 -9.50
N MET A 117 5.79 -11.33 -10.67
CA MET A 117 6.07 -9.91 -10.95
C MET A 117 4.78 -9.09 -11.08
N GLY A 118 3.76 -9.60 -11.75
CA GLY A 118 2.50 -8.89 -11.98
C GLY A 118 1.83 -8.43 -10.68
N PRO A 119 1.47 -9.34 -9.77
CA PRO A 119 0.88 -8.97 -8.48
C PRO A 119 1.77 -8.04 -7.65
N VAL A 120 3.08 -8.29 -7.60
CA VAL A 120 4.02 -7.50 -6.79
C VAL A 120 4.14 -6.07 -7.32
N LEU A 121 4.34 -5.90 -8.64
CA LEU A 121 4.49 -4.57 -9.25
C LEU A 121 3.23 -3.73 -9.05
N ILE A 122 2.07 -4.33 -9.26
CA ILE A 122 0.79 -3.64 -9.18
C ILE A 122 0.47 -3.30 -7.72
N ALA A 123 0.78 -4.17 -6.77
CA ALA A 123 0.68 -3.86 -5.35
C ALA A 123 1.54 -2.65 -4.96
N VAL A 124 2.81 -2.60 -5.39
CA VAL A 124 3.71 -1.47 -5.07
C VAL A 124 3.19 -0.15 -5.67
N ILE A 125 2.71 -0.16 -6.90
CA ILE A 125 2.16 1.04 -7.57
C ILE A 125 0.90 1.54 -6.84
N VAL A 126 -0.01 0.63 -6.49
CA VAL A 126 -1.26 0.99 -5.81
C VAL A 126 -1.00 1.50 -4.39
N ILE A 127 -0.07 0.89 -3.65
CA ILE A 127 0.36 1.38 -2.34
C ILE A 127 0.96 2.79 -2.46
N GLY A 128 1.81 3.01 -3.46
CA GLY A 128 2.42 4.32 -3.70
C GLY A 128 1.41 5.41 -4.04
N ARG A 129 0.58 5.21 -5.08
CA ARG A 129 -0.36 6.23 -5.55
C ARG A 129 -1.58 6.33 -4.67
N SER A 130 -2.33 5.24 -4.55
CA SER A 130 -3.64 5.24 -3.89
C SER A 130 -3.49 5.29 -2.37
N GLY A 131 -2.48 4.61 -1.81
CA GLY A 131 -2.16 4.70 -0.38
C GLY A 131 -1.79 6.13 0.05
N SER A 132 -0.93 6.81 -0.71
CA SER A 132 -0.58 8.22 -0.44
C SER A 132 -1.78 9.15 -0.58
N ALA A 133 -2.62 8.96 -1.59
CA ALA A 133 -3.83 9.76 -1.78
C ALA A 133 -4.83 9.58 -0.63
N VAL A 134 -5.08 8.34 -0.19
CA VAL A 134 -5.96 8.03 0.94
C VAL A 134 -5.38 8.60 2.25
N ALA A 135 -4.07 8.49 2.46
CA ALA A 135 -3.41 9.06 3.63
C ALA A 135 -3.49 10.60 3.64
N ALA A 136 -3.32 11.25 2.50
CA ALA A 136 -3.48 12.69 2.36
C ALA A 136 -4.92 13.13 2.68
N GLU A 137 -5.94 12.44 2.15
CA GLU A 137 -7.34 12.74 2.45
C GLU A 137 -7.69 12.56 3.93
N LEU A 138 -7.23 11.47 4.56
CA LEU A 138 -7.43 11.26 6.00
C LEU A 138 -6.68 12.31 6.83
N GLY A 139 -5.49 12.70 6.39
CA GLY A 139 -4.69 13.75 7.01
C GLY A 139 -5.40 15.10 6.96
N THR A 140 -5.97 15.48 5.82
CA THR A 140 -6.73 16.73 5.69
C THR A 140 -7.98 16.69 6.55
N MET A 141 -8.71 15.57 6.57
CA MET A 141 -9.90 15.41 7.42
C MET A 141 -9.57 15.47 8.91
N LYS A 142 -8.36 15.05 9.31
CA LYS A 142 -7.91 15.19 10.70
C LYS A 142 -7.55 16.63 11.06
N VAL A 143 -6.86 17.35 10.17
CA VAL A 143 -6.46 18.76 10.40
C VAL A 143 -7.67 19.69 10.36
N SER A 144 -8.68 19.37 9.56
CA SER A 144 -9.96 20.09 9.48
C SER A 144 -10.97 19.68 10.55
N GLU A 145 -10.58 18.83 11.51
CA GLU A 145 -11.43 18.32 12.60
C GLU A 145 -12.72 17.58 12.15
N GLU A 146 -12.83 17.21 10.88
CA GLU A 146 -14.00 16.51 10.33
C GLU A 146 -14.20 15.13 10.97
N ILE A 147 -13.10 14.45 11.34
CA ILE A 147 -13.15 13.15 12.02
C ILE A 147 -13.80 13.29 13.42
N GLU A 148 -13.47 14.35 14.14
CA GLU A 148 -14.00 14.62 15.49
C GLU A 148 -15.46 15.07 15.41
N ALA A 149 -15.81 15.85 14.38
CA ALA A 149 -17.19 16.23 14.11
C ALA A 149 -18.11 15.00 13.92
N LEU A 150 -17.64 13.95 13.24
CA LEU A 150 -18.40 12.70 13.09
C LEU A 150 -18.62 11.98 14.42
N GLU A 151 -17.62 11.98 15.31
CA GLU A 151 -17.74 11.38 16.65
C GLU A 151 -18.78 12.12 17.50
N VAL A 152 -18.83 13.46 17.42
CA VAL A 152 -19.84 14.28 18.10
C VAL A 152 -21.25 14.02 17.56
N MET A 153 -21.37 13.69 16.28
CA MET A 153 -22.63 13.26 15.66
C MET A 153 -23.01 11.80 15.99
N ALA A 154 -22.28 11.12 16.87
CA ALA A 154 -22.46 9.71 17.22
C ALA A 154 -22.31 8.75 16.03
N ILE A 155 -21.55 9.14 14.99
CA ILE A 155 -21.23 8.30 13.83
C ILE A 155 -19.83 7.73 14.03
N ASN A 156 -19.67 6.41 13.91
CA ASN A 156 -18.35 5.79 14.01
C ASN A 156 -17.48 6.19 12.79
N PRO A 157 -16.34 6.87 12.97
CA PRO A 157 -15.52 7.35 11.84
C PRO A 157 -14.82 6.20 11.10
N VAL A 158 -14.49 5.11 11.78
CA VAL A 158 -13.81 3.95 11.18
C VAL A 158 -14.73 3.27 10.16
N GLN A 159 -16.00 3.07 10.52
CA GLN A 159 -17.00 2.44 9.64
C GLN A 159 -17.26 3.28 8.39
N TYR A 160 -17.25 4.61 8.51
CA TYR A 160 -17.68 5.52 7.45
C TYR A 160 -16.53 5.92 6.53
N LEU A 161 -15.32 6.14 7.05
CA LEU A 161 -14.18 6.56 6.25
C LEU A 161 -13.32 5.39 5.78
N VAL A 162 -12.94 4.49 6.69
CA VAL A 162 -11.86 3.52 6.45
C VAL A 162 -12.38 2.27 5.75
N VAL A 163 -13.52 1.73 6.21
CA VAL A 163 -14.11 0.50 5.64
C VAL A 163 -14.40 0.58 4.13
N PRO A 164 -15.11 1.60 3.59
CA PRO A 164 -15.41 1.63 2.16
C PRO A 164 -14.16 1.76 1.29
N ARG A 165 -13.13 2.49 1.77
CA ARG A 165 -11.85 2.64 1.07
C ARG A 165 -11.07 1.32 1.06
N PHE A 166 -11.06 0.62 2.20
CA PHE A 166 -10.39 -0.67 2.31
C PHE A 166 -11.04 -1.72 1.40
N LEU A 167 -12.37 -1.82 1.41
CA LEU A 167 -13.11 -2.71 0.52
C LEU A 167 -12.87 -2.38 -0.97
N ALA A 168 -12.89 -1.10 -1.32
CA ALA A 168 -12.58 -0.67 -2.69
C ALA A 168 -11.16 -1.08 -3.10
N MET A 169 -10.15 -0.92 -2.24
CA MET A 169 -8.78 -1.37 -2.52
C MET A 169 -8.67 -2.89 -2.65
N LEU A 170 -9.36 -3.63 -1.78
CA LEU A 170 -9.35 -5.10 -1.78
C LEU A 170 -9.89 -5.68 -3.09
N VAL A 171 -10.96 -5.07 -3.64
CA VAL A 171 -11.56 -5.50 -4.91
C VAL A 171 -10.76 -4.96 -6.11
N MET A 172 -10.30 -3.71 -6.08
CA MET A 172 -9.61 -3.11 -7.21
C MET A 172 -8.17 -3.62 -7.41
N LEU A 173 -7.47 -4.05 -6.36
CA LEU A 173 -6.12 -4.62 -6.48
C LEU A 173 -6.05 -5.85 -7.42
N PRO A 174 -6.84 -6.91 -7.21
CA PRO A 174 -6.83 -8.07 -8.10
C PRO A 174 -7.35 -7.72 -9.50
N ALA A 175 -8.35 -6.84 -9.61
CA ALA A 175 -8.85 -6.39 -10.91
C ALA A 175 -7.77 -5.66 -11.73
N LEU A 176 -7.03 -4.73 -11.09
CA LEU A 176 -5.89 -4.06 -11.71
C LEU A 176 -4.76 -5.04 -12.02
N THR A 177 -4.58 -6.06 -11.19
CA THR A 177 -3.55 -7.10 -11.40
C THR A 177 -3.79 -7.87 -12.69
N ILE A 178 -5.03 -8.32 -12.89
CA ILE A 178 -5.45 -9.02 -14.10
C ILE A 178 -5.25 -8.11 -15.33
N MET A 179 -5.69 -6.86 -15.25
CA MET A 179 -5.56 -5.90 -16.36
C MET A 179 -4.09 -5.61 -16.69
N GLY A 180 -3.25 -5.38 -15.69
CA GLY A 180 -1.82 -5.15 -15.88
C GLY A 180 -1.10 -6.37 -16.45
N ASN A 181 -1.47 -7.58 -16.03
CA ASN A 181 -0.94 -8.82 -16.60
C ASN A 181 -1.25 -8.93 -18.10
N TYR A 182 -2.48 -8.63 -18.52
CA TYR A 182 -2.83 -8.62 -19.95
C TYR A 182 -1.97 -7.63 -20.74
N VAL A 183 -1.81 -6.41 -20.22
CA VAL A 183 -1.00 -5.36 -20.89
C VAL A 183 0.48 -5.74 -20.91
N GLY A 184 1.01 -6.34 -19.85
CA GLY A 184 2.41 -6.75 -19.78
C GLY A 184 2.72 -7.95 -20.69
N VAL A 185 1.82 -8.94 -20.79
CA VAL A 185 1.96 -10.03 -21.76
C VAL A 185 1.92 -9.48 -23.19
N PHE A 186 1.01 -8.54 -23.47
CA PHE A 186 0.95 -7.88 -24.78
C PHE A 186 2.25 -7.14 -25.10
N GLY A 187 2.86 -6.48 -24.12
CA GLY A 187 4.17 -5.84 -24.27
C GLY A 187 5.32 -6.83 -24.50
N GLY A 188 5.29 -8.01 -23.88
CA GLY A 188 6.32 -9.04 -24.09
C GLY A 188 6.19 -9.81 -25.42
N TRP A 189 5.01 -9.75 -26.05
CA TRP A 189 4.78 -10.34 -27.38
C TRP A 189 5.20 -9.41 -28.53
N ALA A 190 5.19 -8.09 -28.29
CA ALA A 190 5.53 -7.05 -29.27
C ALA A 190 7.05 -6.88 -29.42
#